data_AF-A0A847N522-F1
#
_entry.id   AF-A0A847N522-F1
#
_cell.length_a   1.000
_cell.length_b   1.000
_cell.length_c   1.000
_cell.angle_alpha   90.00
_cell.angle_beta   90.00
_cell.angle_gamma   90.00
#
_symmetry.space_group_name_H-M   'P 1'
#
loop_
_entity.id
_entity.type
_entity.pdbx_description
1 polymer ?
#
loop_
_entity_poly.entity_id
_entity_poly.type
_entity_poly.pdbx_seq_one_letter_code
_entity_poly.pdbx_strand_id
1 'polypeptide(L)' 'MKIKVLNKEVVLKEGTTLEDLAKELNITNAIAATVDGRLRELTFKLTKDHSAVEFLDLSNTDAVR' A
#
# COMPACT_ATOMS: atom_id res chain seq x y z
N MET A 1 3.12 13.37 -5.89
CA MET A 1 1.94 12.59 -6.31
C MET A 1 0.97 12.45 -5.15
N LYS A 2 -0.32 12.40 -5.44
CA LYS A 2 -1.38 12.20 -4.44
C LYS A 2 -1.85 10.76 -4.49
N ILE A 3 -1.86 10.11 -3.33
CA ILE A 3 -2.35 8.73 -3.19
C ILE A 3 -3.35 8.68 -2.06
N LYS A 4 -4.47 7.99 -2.30
CA LYS A 4 -5.45 7.70 -1.27
C LYS A 4 -5.17 6.35 -0.63
N VAL A 5 -4.87 6.34 0.65
CA VAL A 5 -4.57 5.13 1.44
C VAL A 5 -5.37 5.19 2.74
N LEU A 6 -6.11 4.13 3.09
CA LEU A 6 -6.94 4.09 4.30
C LEU A 6 -7.88 5.32 4.46
N ASN A 7 -8.53 5.74 3.37
CA ASN A 7 -9.36 6.96 3.31
C ASN A 7 -8.65 8.29 3.63
N LYS A 8 -7.31 8.30 3.68
CA LYS A 8 -6.50 9.52 3.79
C LYS A 8 -5.78 9.79 2.48
N GLU A 9 -5.74 11.06 2.08
CA GLU A 9 -4.89 11.50 0.98
C GLU A 9 -3.49 11.82 1.51
N VAL A 10 -2.48 11.17 0.95
CA VAL A 10 -1.07 11.37 1.28
C VAL A 10 -0.33 11.88 0.05
N VAL A 11 0.50 12.89 0.26
CA VAL A 11 1.36 13.44 -0.79
C VAL A 11 2.74 12.80 -0.68
N LEU A 12 3.11 12.03 -1.70
CA LEU A 12 4.36 11.28 -1.74
C LEU A 12 5.27 11.78 -2.87
N LYS A 13 6.55 11.44 -2.76
CA LYS A 13 7.52 11.65 -3.84
C LYS A 13 7.34 10.61 -4.93
N GLU A 14 7.69 10.98 -6.16
CA GLU A 14 7.71 10.03 -7.25
C GLU A 14 8.79 8.97 -7.03
N GLY A 15 8.44 7.71 -7.28
CA GLY A 15 9.33 6.57 -7.08
C GLY A 15 9.31 5.99 -5.66
N THR A 16 8.53 6.55 -4.74
CA THR A 16 8.27 5.94 -3.42
C THR A 16 7.73 4.52 -3.61
N THR A 17 8.30 3.56 -2.89
CA THR A 17 7.80 2.17 -2.92
C THR A 17 6.62 1.99 -1.98
N LEU A 18 5.81 0.96 -2.21
CA LEU A 18 4.76 0.57 -1.27
C LEU A 18 5.33 0.17 0.09
N GLU A 19 6.55 -0.37 0.13
CA GLU A 19 7.28 -0.64 1.36
C GLU A 19 7.63 0.63 2.14
N ASP A 20 8.17 1.66 1.47
CA ASP A 20 8.48 2.94 2.09
C ASP A 20 7.21 3.63 2.60
N LEU A 21 6.13 3.56 1.82
CA LEU A 21 4.82 4.07 2.22
C LEU A 21 4.28 3.31 3.46
N ALA A 22 4.41 1.98 3.51
CA ALA A 22 4.02 1.19 4.67
C ALA A 22 4.81 1.61 5.91
N LYS A 23 6.13 1.82 5.79
CA LYS A 23 6.99 2.31 6.87
C LYS A 23 6.57 3.69 7.36
N GLU A 24 6.29 4.63 6.45
CA GLU A 24 5.83 5.98 6.80
C GLU A 24 4.50 5.97 7.56
N LEU A 25 3.61 5.02 7.23
CA LEU A 25 2.32 4.83 7.88
C LEU A 25 2.37 3.90 9.10
N ASN A 26 3.56 3.43 9.50
CA ASN A 26 3.76 2.44 10.57
C ASN A 26 2.97 1.14 10.37
N ILE A 27 2.79 0.72 9.12
CA ILE A 27 2.17 -0.56 8.75
C ILE A 27 3.27 -1.62 8.68
N THR A 28 3.42 -2.40 9.74
CA THR A 28 4.53 -3.38 9.86
C THR A 28 4.17 -4.78 9.34
N ASN A 29 2.89 -5.08 9.18
CA ASN A 29 2.40 -6.43 8.87
C ASN A 29 1.99 -6.60 7.41
N ALA A 30 2.19 -5.57 6.57
CA ALA A 30 1.86 -5.65 5.15
C ALA A 30 2.77 -6.65 4.42
N ILE A 31 2.17 -7.48 3.57
CA ILE A 31 2.87 -8.47 2.72
C ILE A 31 2.69 -8.12 1.24
N ALA A 32 1.54 -7.59 0.90
CA ALA A 32 1.23 -7.09 -0.42
C ALA A 32 0.38 -5.83 -0.28
N ALA A 33 0.13 -5.17 -1.41
CA ALA A 33 -0.85 -4.11 -1.46
C ALA A 33 -1.59 -4.15 -2.79
N THR A 34 -2.83 -3.67 -2.79
CA THR A 34 -3.56 -3.41 -4.03
C THR A 34 -3.44 -1.94 -4.38
N VAL A 35 -3.07 -1.66 -5.62
CA VAL A 35 -3.03 -0.31 -6.19
C VAL A 35 -4.10 -0.25 -7.28
N ASP A 36 -5.10 0.60 -7.09
CA ASP A 36 -6.29 0.71 -7.96
C ASP A 36 -6.93 -0.68 -8.23
N GLY A 37 -7.07 -1.48 -7.18
CA GLY A 37 -7.65 -2.83 -7.23
C GLY A 37 -6.74 -3.91 -7.85
N ARG A 38 -5.49 -3.59 -8.21
CA ARG A 38 -4.52 -4.56 -8.75
C ARG A 38 -3.49 -4.93 -7.70
N LEU A 39 -3.29 -6.23 -7.49
CA LEU A 39 -2.27 -6.72 -6.56
C LEU A 39 -0.85 -6.34 -7.04
N ARG A 40 -0.05 -5.82 -6.12
CA ARG A 40 1.33 -5.37 -6.30
C ARG A 40 2.19 -5.81 -5.13
N GLU A 41 3.44 -6.08 -5.43
CA GLU A 41 4.48 -6.34 -4.44
C GLU A 41 4.88 -5.04 -3.73
N LEU A 42 5.40 -5.15 -2.51
CA LEU A 42 5.82 -3.97 -1.72
C LEU A 42 6.96 -3.18 -2.39
N THR A 43 7.76 -3.83 -3.22
CA THR A 43 8.84 -3.22 -4.01
C THR A 43 8.33 -2.38 -5.18
N PHE A 44 7.02 -2.43 -5.47
CA PHE A 44 6.41 -1.67 -6.55
C PHE A 44 6.56 -0.16 -6.30
N LYS A 45 7.09 0.53 -7.31
CA LYS A 45 7.28 1.97 -7.28
C LYS A 45 6.03 2.70 -7.74
N LEU A 46 5.59 3.66 -6.95
CA LEU A 46 4.50 4.55 -7.30
C LEU A 46 5.08 5.67 -8.19
N THR A 47 4.73 5.65 -9.46
CA THR A 47 5.25 6.60 -10.48
C THR A 47 4.22 7.63 -10.92
N LYS A 48 2.96 7.49 -10.48
CA LYS A 48 1.85 8.39 -10.80
C LYS A 48 0.87 8.45 -9.64
N ASP A 49 -0.10 9.35 -9.76
CA ASP A 49 -1.21 9.42 -8.82
C ASP A 49 -2.04 8.13 -8.87
N HIS A 50 -2.47 7.67 -7.71
CA HIS A 50 -3.25 6.45 -7.54
C HIS A 50 -4.47 6.74 -6.66
N SER A 51 -5.62 6.24 -7.08
CA SER A 51 -6.92 6.56 -6.50
C SER A 51 -7.25 5.71 -5.26
N ALA A 52 -6.62 4.55 -5.12
CA ALA A 52 -6.75 3.69 -3.95
C ALA A 52 -5.50 2.81 -3.78
N VAL A 53 -4.92 2.84 -2.58
CA VAL A 53 -3.91 1.90 -2.12
C VAL A 53 -4.40 1.24 -0.83
N GLU A 54 -4.40 -0.09 -0.80
CA GLU A 54 -4.81 -0.88 0.35
C GLU A 54 -3.71 -1.90 0.66
N PHE A 55 -3.27 -1.96 1.91
CA PHE A 55 -2.27 -2.92 2.35
C PHE A 55 -2.96 -4.21 2.81
N LEU A 56 -2.38 -5.33 2.39
CA LEU A 56 -2.83 -6.68 2.73
C LEU A 56 -1.85 -7.28 3.75
N ASP A 57 -2.39 -7.81 4.85
CA ASP A 57 -1.63 -8.54 5.86
C ASP A 57 -2.16 -9.97 6.03
N LEU A 58 -1.49 -10.78 6.86
CA LEU A 58 -1.95 -12.13 7.24
C LEU A 58 -2.92 -12.12 8.42
N SER A 59 -3.35 -10.94 8.89
CA SER A 59 -4.26 -10.87 10.05
C SER A 59 -5.68 -11.29 9.71
N ASN A 60 -5.98 -11.47 8.42
CA ASN A 60 -7.14 -12.25 7.97
C ASN A 60 -6.98 -13.71 8.39
N THR A 61 -7.51 -13.97 9.58
CA THR A 61 -7.68 -15.25 10.26
C THR A 61 -8.73 -16.11 9.54
N ASP A 62 -8.62 -16.25 8.22
CA ASP A 62 -9.34 -17.26 7.44
C ASP A 62 -8.40 -18.36 6.92
N ALA A 63 -7.10 -18.25 7.22
CA ALA A 63 -6.08 -19.25 6.91
C ALA A 63 -5.90 -20.33 7.99
N VAL A 64 -6.77 -20.40 9.01
CA VAL A 64 -6.68 -21.39 10.10
C VAL A 64 -8.06 -21.96 10.46
N ARG A 65 -8.83 -22.44 9.48
CA ARG A 65 -9.99 -23.30 9.78
C ARG A 65 -10.02 -24.56 8.92
#